data_AF-A0ABD0YNG7-F1
#
_entry.id   AF-A0ABD0YNG7-F1
#
_cell.length_a   1.000
_cell.length_b   1.000
_cell.length_c   1.000
_cell.angle_alpha   90.00
_cell.angle_beta   90.00
_cell.angle_gamma   90.00
#
_symmetry.space_group_name_H-M   'P 1'
#
loop_
_entity.id
_entity.type
_entity.pdbx_description
1 polymer ?
#
loop_
_entity_poly.entity_id
_entity_poly.type
_entity_poly.pdbx_seq_one_letter_code
_entity_poly.pdbx_strand_id
1 'polypeptide(L)'
;MVFQTLSMMVRSRGPDEFWRKRKIFKLSAHFRGRARNCYSIAIRAVHRALAYATKGRKLKKEDMAQLWETRVTAGCEEHGLTYPVLREGLVRSNILLNRKTLADLAIWEPFTFKVRLVSTRVIWLELYR
;
A
#
# COMPACT_ATOMS: atom_id res chain seq x y z
N MET A 1 3.24 9.50 60.96
CA MET A 1 2.40 8.82 59.95
C MET A 1 2.32 7.35 60.32
N VAL A 2 1.20 6.89 60.88
CA VAL A 2 1.05 5.49 61.30
C VAL A 2 -0.11 4.88 60.53
N PHE A 3 0.18 3.85 59.75
CA PHE A 3 -0.83 3.00 59.13
C PHE A 3 -1.50 2.19 60.25
N GLN A 4 -2.73 2.53 60.63
CA GLN A 4 -3.39 1.94 61.80
C GLN A 4 -4.08 0.60 61.53
N THR A 5 -4.17 0.16 60.26
CA THR A 5 -4.85 -1.10 59.87
C THR A 5 -4.05 -1.89 58.83
N LEU A 6 -3.99 -3.22 59.00
CA LEU A 6 -3.32 -4.17 58.10
C LEU A 6 -3.81 -4.06 56.63
N SER A 7 -5.07 -3.67 56.41
CA SER A 7 -5.66 -3.56 55.07
C SER A 7 -5.00 -2.50 54.19
N MET A 8 -4.48 -1.42 54.78
CA MET A 8 -3.75 -0.38 54.04
C MET A 8 -2.31 -0.77 53.68
N MET A 9 -1.79 -1.84 54.28
CA MET A 9 -0.47 -2.41 53.99
C MET A 9 -0.53 -3.44 52.84
N VAL A 10 -1.72 -3.99 52.55
CA VAL A 10 -1.94 -4.96 51.48
C VAL A 10 -2.07 -4.22 50.14
N ARG A 11 -1.01 -4.22 49.34
CA ARG A 11 -1.08 -3.83 47.92
C ARG A 11 -1.96 -4.84 47.17
N SER A 12 -3.25 -4.56 47.00
CA SER A 12 -4.09 -5.30 46.07
C SER A 12 -3.81 -4.82 44.64
N ARG A 13 -3.62 -5.75 43.69
CA ARG A 13 -3.56 -5.38 42.27
C ARG A 13 -4.98 -5.02 41.84
N GLY A 14 -5.16 -3.84 41.26
CA GLY A 14 -6.45 -3.36 40.79
C GLY A 14 -6.91 -4.04 39.49
N PRO A 15 -8.07 -3.62 38.93
CA PRO A 15 -8.57 -4.14 37.64
C PRO A 15 -7.77 -3.62 36.43
N ASP A 16 -6.72 -2.82 36.64
CA ASP A 16 -5.94 -2.18 35.59
C ASP A 16 -5.28 -3.19 34.63
N GLU A 17 -4.84 -4.34 35.14
CA GLU A 17 -4.28 -5.42 34.33
C GLU A 17 -5.29 -5.96 33.30
N PHE A 18 -6.55 -6.12 33.72
CA PHE A 18 -7.63 -6.58 32.84
C PHE A 18 -7.86 -5.60 31.68
N TRP A 19 -7.96 -4.30 31.97
CA TRP A 19 -8.15 -3.27 30.96
C TRP A 19 -6.98 -3.17 29.98
N ARG A 20 -5.74 -3.37 30.45
CA ARG A 20 -4.55 -3.44 29.59
C ARG A 20 -4.63 -4.62 28.62
N LYS A 21 -4.95 -5.82 29.10
CA LYS A 21 -5.12 -7.01 28.25
C LYS A 21 -6.26 -6.85 27.25
N ARG A 22 -7.37 -6.24 27.68
CA ARG A 22 -8.54 -5.99 26.82
C ARG A 22 -8.21 -5.08 25.62
N LYS A 23 -7.31 -4.10 25.76
CA LYS A 23 -6.83 -3.27 24.63
C LYS A 23 -6.15 -4.12 23.55
N ILE A 24 -5.29 -5.06 23.94
CA ILE A 24 -4.62 -5.97 23.01
C ILE A 24 -5.63 -6.92 22.36
N PHE A 25 -6.57 -7.47 23.13
CA PHE A 25 -7.60 -8.35 22.57
C PHE A 25 -8.54 -7.67 21.57
N LYS A 26 -8.78 -6.36 21.71
CA LYS A 26 -9.50 -5.59 20.68
C LYS A 26 -8.76 -5.60 19.34
N LEU A 27 -7.43 -5.52 19.35
CA LEU A 27 -6.60 -5.57 18.14
C LEU A 27 -6.50 -6.97 17.55
N SER A 28 -6.50 -8.02 18.39
CA SER A 28 -6.39 -9.42 17.97
C SER A 28 -7.73 -10.12 17.73
N ALA A 29 -8.86 -9.41 17.76
CA ALA A 29 -10.20 -10.02 17.71
C ALA A 29 -10.42 -10.90 16.48
N HIS A 30 -9.86 -10.49 15.34
CA HIS A 30 -9.96 -11.19 14.06
C HIS A 30 -8.80 -12.17 13.79
N PHE A 31 -7.94 -12.42 14.77
CA PHE A 31 -6.86 -13.39 14.59
C PHE A 31 -7.38 -14.82 14.68
N ARG A 32 -6.68 -15.74 14.01
CA ARG A 32 -7.05 -17.15 13.98
C ARG A 32 -6.50 -17.90 15.19
N GLY A 33 -7.28 -18.84 15.73
CA GLY A 33 -6.83 -19.77 16.77
C GLY A 33 -6.45 -19.10 18.09
N ARG A 34 -5.42 -19.61 18.76
CA ARG A 34 -5.01 -19.13 20.11
C ARG A 34 -4.50 -17.68 20.13
N ALA A 35 -4.11 -17.12 18.98
CA ALA A 35 -3.66 -15.74 18.88
C ALA A 35 -4.75 -14.71 19.18
N ARG A 36 -6.04 -15.10 19.17
CA ARG A 36 -7.14 -14.23 19.58
C ARG A 36 -7.47 -14.29 21.08
N ASN A 37 -7.16 -15.41 21.74
CA ASN A 37 -7.63 -15.72 23.11
C ASN A 37 -6.50 -15.69 24.16
N CYS A 38 -5.27 -16.06 23.79
CA CYS A 38 -4.16 -16.18 24.73
C CYS A 38 -3.27 -14.93 24.69
N TYR A 39 -3.18 -14.19 25.80
CA TYR A 39 -2.49 -12.90 25.86
C TYR A 39 -1.03 -12.96 25.39
N SER A 40 -0.25 -13.95 25.84
CA SER A 40 1.17 -14.09 25.49
C SER A 40 1.41 -14.32 23.99
N ILE A 41 0.45 -14.95 23.29
CA ILE A 41 0.50 -15.18 21.85
C ILE A 41 -0.04 -13.95 21.11
N ALA A 42 -1.15 -13.39 21.60
CA ALA A 42 -1.80 -12.21 21.02
C ALA A 42 -0.85 -11.02 20.94
N ILE A 43 -0.12 -10.69 22.01
CA ILE A 43 0.79 -9.54 22.02
C ILE A 43 1.90 -9.66 20.97
N ARG A 44 2.49 -10.85 20.82
CA ARG A 44 3.53 -11.11 19.81
C ARG A 44 2.98 -10.97 18.40
N ALA A 45 1.80 -11.52 18.15
CA ALA A 45 1.13 -11.44 16.87
C ALA A 45 0.72 -10.01 16.50
N VAL A 46 0.17 -9.25 17.47
CA VAL A 46 -0.22 -7.84 17.26
C VAL A 46 0.98 -6.98 16.95
N HIS A 47 2.09 -7.13 17.69
CA HIS A 47 3.31 -6.37 17.40
C HIS A 47 3.85 -6.65 15.99
N ARG A 48 3.85 -7.93 15.58
CA ARG A 48 4.24 -8.32 14.22
C ARG A 48 3.31 -7.73 13.17
N ALA A 49 2.00 -7.77 13.40
CA ALA A 49 1.00 -7.21 12.49
C ALA A 49 1.15 -5.69 12.34
N LEU A 50 1.40 -4.96 13.42
CA LEU A 50 1.62 -3.51 13.40
C LEU A 50 2.90 -3.14 12.63
N ALA A 51 3.98 -3.90 12.83
CA ALA A 51 5.21 -3.71 12.06
C ALA A 51 4.98 -3.94 10.56
N TYR A 52 4.24 -4.99 10.18
CA TYR A 52 3.89 -5.22 8.79
C TYR A 52 2.92 -4.18 8.23
N ALA A 53 1.99 -3.66 9.01
CA ALA A 53 1.08 -2.60 8.55
C ALA A 53 1.87 -1.36 8.11
N THR A 54 2.89 -0.96 8.88
CA THR A 54 3.76 0.17 8.52
C THR A 54 4.58 -0.12 7.27
N LYS A 55 5.17 -1.32 7.15
CA LYS A 55 5.90 -1.74 5.94
C LYS A 55 4.97 -1.81 4.71
N GLY A 56 3.79 -2.39 4.86
CA GLY A 56 2.79 -2.58 3.81
C GLY A 56 2.27 -1.27 3.23
N ARG A 57 2.20 -0.18 4.02
CA ARG A 57 1.86 1.15 3.48
C ARG A 57 2.90 1.68 2.48
N LYS A 58 4.17 1.34 2.67
CA LYS A 58 5.24 1.69 1.73
C LYS A 58 5.16 0.79 0.49
N LEU A 59 5.11 -0.52 0.69
CA LEU A 59 5.05 -1.51 -0.40
C LEU A 59 3.84 -1.30 -1.31
N LYS A 60 2.66 -0.99 -0.75
CA LYS A 60 1.45 -0.72 -1.54
C LYS A 60 1.67 0.37 -2.61
N LYS A 61 2.52 1.37 -2.36
CA LYS A 61 2.81 2.41 -3.35
C LYS A 61 3.66 1.88 -4.51
N GLU A 62 4.61 1.00 -4.19
CA GLU A 62 5.50 0.33 -5.15
C GLU A 62 4.70 -0.68 -5.99
N ASP A 63 3.90 -1.54 -5.34
CA ASP A 63 3.04 -2.53 -5.99
C ASP A 63 2.06 -1.87 -6.98
N MET A 64 1.44 -0.75 -6.57
CA MET A 64 0.52 0.01 -7.44
C MET A 64 1.26 0.65 -8.62
N ALA A 65 2.49 1.13 -8.42
CA ALA A 65 3.28 1.71 -9.50
C ALA A 65 3.67 0.65 -10.54
N GLN A 66 4.08 -0.54 -10.09
CA GLN A 66 4.36 -1.69 -10.95
C GLN A 66 3.12 -2.12 -11.72
N LEU A 67 1.97 -2.24 -11.03
CA LEU A 67 0.70 -2.59 -11.67
C LEU A 67 0.31 -1.62 -12.79
N TRP A 68 0.46 -0.30 -12.56
CA TRP A 68 0.16 0.69 -13.59
C TRP A 68 1.12 0.60 -14.77
N GLU A 69 2.39 0.32 -14.53
CA GLU A 69 3.37 0.11 -15.59
C GLU A 69 3.03 -1.13 -16.43
N THR A 70 2.73 -2.26 -15.80
CA THR A 70 2.30 -3.48 -16.51
C THR A 70 1.05 -3.26 -17.36
N ARG A 71 0.05 -2.53 -16.83
CA ARG A 71 -1.19 -2.20 -17.58
C ARG A 71 -0.91 -1.33 -18.80
N VAL A 72 -0.05 -0.33 -18.65
CA VAL A 72 0.34 0.54 -19.75
C VAL A 72 1.11 -0.24 -20.80
N THR A 73 2.05 -1.09 -20.38
CA THR A 73 2.83 -1.93 -21.30
C THR A 73 1.92 -2.81 -22.14
N ALA A 74 0.94 -3.49 -21.52
CA ALA A 74 -0.06 -4.27 -22.25
C ALA A 74 -0.83 -3.44 -23.29
N GLY A 75 -1.30 -2.24 -22.92
CA GLY A 75 -1.96 -1.35 -23.88
C GLY A 75 -1.04 -0.85 -25.01
N CYS A 76 0.27 -0.68 -24.74
CA CYS A 76 1.23 -0.31 -25.77
C CYS A 76 1.50 -1.48 -26.74
N GLU A 77 1.57 -2.71 -26.21
CA GLU A 77 1.79 -3.94 -26.98
C GLU A 77 0.66 -4.19 -27.99
N GLU A 78 -0.59 -3.93 -27.62
CA GLU A 78 -1.76 -3.99 -28.55
C GLU A 78 -1.60 -3.08 -29.78
N HIS A 79 -0.78 -2.04 -29.66
CA HIS A 79 -0.52 -1.06 -30.72
C HIS A 79 0.90 -1.18 -31.31
N GLY A 80 1.66 -2.21 -30.94
CA GLY A 80 3.00 -2.49 -31.46
C GLY A 80 4.07 -1.50 -31.00
N LEU A 81 3.88 -0.83 -29.86
CA LEU A 81 4.83 0.10 -29.26
C LEU A 81 5.30 -0.41 -27.89
N THR A 82 6.50 0.01 -27.47
CA THR A 82 7.03 -0.33 -26.15
C THR A 82 6.88 0.85 -25.18
N TYR A 83 6.73 0.56 -23.89
CA TYR A 83 6.55 1.60 -22.86
C TYR A 83 7.70 2.63 -22.79
N PRO A 84 9.00 2.26 -22.89
CA PRO A 84 10.10 3.24 -22.85
C PRO A 84 9.98 4.31 -23.94
N VAL A 85 9.59 3.89 -25.16
CA VAL A 85 9.37 4.77 -26.31
C VAL A 85 8.23 5.74 -26.03
N LEU A 86 7.11 5.25 -25.49
CA LEU A 86 5.99 6.10 -25.08
C LEU A 86 6.40 7.11 -24.00
N ARG A 87 7.12 6.67 -22.96
CA ARG A 87 7.56 7.54 -21.87
C ARG A 87 8.45 8.66 -22.36
N GLU A 88 9.38 8.35 -23.24
CA GLU A 88 10.31 9.33 -23.81
C GLU A 88 9.57 10.36 -24.69
N GLY A 89 8.64 9.92 -25.54
CA GLY A 89 7.83 10.83 -26.34
C GLY A 89 6.94 11.74 -25.50
N LEU A 90 6.35 11.23 -24.42
CA LEU A 90 5.55 12.05 -23.49
C LEU A 90 6.36 13.18 -22.83
N VAL A 91 7.60 12.88 -22.43
CA VAL A 91 8.51 13.88 -21.85
C VAL A 91 8.89 14.93 -22.89
N ARG A 92 9.20 14.51 -24.12
CA ARG A 92 9.55 15.45 -25.21
C ARG A 92 8.39 16.35 -25.63
N SER A 93 7.16 15.83 -25.62
CA SER A 93 5.96 16.63 -25.84
C SER A 93 5.62 17.58 -24.68
N ASN A 94 6.42 17.60 -23.60
CA ASN A 94 6.17 18.35 -22.36
C ASN A 94 4.84 17.98 -21.68
N ILE A 95 4.38 16.73 -21.84
CA ILE A 95 3.11 16.31 -21.26
C ILE A 95 3.34 15.51 -19.98
N LEU A 96 3.10 16.17 -18.85
CA LEU A 96 3.26 15.64 -17.51
C LEU A 96 2.06 14.76 -17.11
N LEU A 97 2.00 13.53 -17.64
CA LEU A 97 0.99 12.54 -17.25
C LEU A 97 1.53 11.55 -16.23
N ASN A 98 0.71 11.25 -15.21
CA ASN A 98 1.01 10.23 -14.22
C ASN A 98 0.76 8.82 -14.79
N ARG A 99 1.51 7.83 -14.30
CA ARG A 99 1.30 6.41 -14.69
C ARG A 99 -0.11 5.92 -14.37
N LYS A 100 -0.68 6.36 -13.24
CA LYS A 100 -2.06 6.04 -12.85
C LYS A 100 -3.05 6.49 -13.93
N THR A 101 -3.00 7.78 -14.30
CA THR A 101 -3.92 8.34 -15.31
C THR A 101 -3.72 7.69 -16.66
N LEU A 102 -2.49 7.32 -17.00
CA LEU A 102 -2.19 6.63 -18.26
C LEU A 102 -2.79 5.21 -18.28
N ALA A 103 -2.70 4.48 -17.16
CA ALA A 103 -3.31 3.16 -17.02
C ALA A 103 -4.85 3.23 -17.04
N ASP A 104 -5.43 4.25 -16.41
CA ASP A 104 -6.90 4.47 -16.43
C ASP A 104 -7.38 4.78 -17.86
N LEU A 105 -6.65 5.63 -18.60
CA LEU A 105 -6.95 5.93 -20.02
C LEU A 105 -6.85 4.69 -20.91
N ALA A 106 -5.84 3.83 -20.69
CA ALA A 106 -5.70 2.60 -21.46
C ALA A 106 -6.89 1.64 -21.28
N ILE A 107 -7.54 1.65 -20.11
CA ILE A 107 -8.69 0.78 -19.81
C ILE A 107 -10.01 1.37 -20.34
N TRP A 108 -10.25 2.65 -20.05
CA TRP A 108 -11.56 3.26 -20.26
C TRP A 108 -11.68 3.97 -21.62
N GLU A 109 -10.58 4.51 -22.15
CA GLU A 109 -10.59 5.40 -23.32
C GLU A 109 -9.53 4.97 -24.37
N PRO A 110 -9.77 3.86 -25.08
CA PRO A 110 -8.80 3.31 -26.04
C PRO A 110 -8.50 4.28 -27.19
N PHE A 111 -9.46 5.11 -27.59
CA PHE A 111 -9.28 6.12 -28.64
C PHE A 111 -8.27 7.19 -28.23
N THR A 112 -8.43 7.76 -27.03
CA THR A 112 -7.52 8.79 -26.51
C THR A 112 -6.10 8.23 -26.33
N PHE A 113 -6.00 6.99 -25.86
CA PHE A 113 -4.72 6.31 -25.68
C PHE A 113 -4.01 6.09 -27.03
N LYS A 114 -4.74 5.65 -28.06
CA LYS A 114 -4.21 5.48 -29.43
C LYS A 114 -3.69 6.78 -30.03
N VAL A 115 -4.42 7.90 -29.90
CA VAL A 115 -3.98 9.20 -30.42
C VAL A 115 -2.63 9.60 -29.81
N ARG A 116 -2.46 9.35 -28.50
CA ARG A 116 -1.21 9.68 -27.81
C ARG A 116 -0.02 8.85 -28.29
N LEU A 117 -0.25 7.56 -28.55
CA LEU A 117 0.76 6.66 -29.11
C LEU A 117 1.19 7.07 -30.52
N VAL A 118 0.24 7.46 -31.38
CA VAL A 118 0.53 7.93 -32.75
C VAL A 118 1.40 9.19 -32.71
N SER A 119 1.05 10.17 -31.89
CA SER A 119 1.85 11.40 -31.73
C SER A 119 3.29 11.09 -31.29
N THR A 120 3.47 10.13 -30.39
CA THR A 120 4.79 9.71 -29.92
C THR A 120 5.61 9.07 -31.04
N ARG A 121 4.98 8.23 -31.88
CA ARG A 121 5.63 7.55 -33.01
C ARG A 121 6.15 8.54 -34.06
N VAL A 122 5.41 9.61 -34.34
CA VAL A 122 5.84 10.66 -35.29
C VAL A 122 7.11 11.34 -34.80
N ILE A 123 7.13 11.78 -33.53
CA ILE A 123 8.30 12.42 -32.92
C ILE A 123 9.52 11.49 -32.93
N TRP A 124 9.30 10.19 -32.66
CA TRP A 124 10.38 9.20 -32.71
C TRP A 124 10.97 9.03 -34.11
N LEU A 125 10.13 9.01 -35.14
CA LEU A 125 10.58 8.92 -36.53
C LEU A 125 11.32 10.17 -37.00
N GLU A 126 10.92 11.36 -36.53
CA GLU A 126 11.62 12.62 -36.85
C GLU A 126 13.03 12.71 -36.24
N LEU A 127 13.29 12.01 -35.13
CA LEU A 127 14.60 12.02 -34.47
C LEU A 127 15.62 11.07 -35.07
N TYR A 128 15.16 10.00 -35.74
CA TYR A 128 16.00 8.96 -36.34
C TYR A 128 16.07 9.06 -37.86
N ARG A 129 15.60 10.19 -38.42
CA ARG A 129 15.72 10.54 -39.83
C ARG A 129 16.85 11.55 -40.01
#